data_AF-A0A4V3RTW3-F1
#
_entry.id   AF-A0A4V3RTW3-F1
#
_cell.length_a   1.000
_cell.length_b   1.000
_cell.length_c   1.000
_cell.angle_alpha   90.00
_cell.angle_beta   90.00
_cell.angle_gamma   90.00
#
_symmetry.space_group_name_H-M   'P 1'
#
loop_
_entity.id
_entity.type
_entity.pdbx_description
1 polymer ?
#
loop_
_entity_poly.entity_id
_entity_poly.type
_entity_poly.pdbx_seq_one_letter_code
_entity_poly.pdbx_strand_id
1 'polypeptide(L)'
;MRIVVCPVENAEPLLYFSTDTDMRPEKIIGFYRTRFQIEFGIRDAKQFTGLQSQQTRDKARLDFAFNLSFTALNVCKEVIRKDYPDLSVAQFKRLMFESYLASTIISTCGKSPHLKIIQKINHRLAQLAA
;
A
#
# COMPACT_ATOMS: atom_id res chain seq x y z
N MET A 1 -28.03 -12.93 -17.56
CA MET A 1 -26.68 -12.40 -17.85
C MET A 1 -26.83 -11.18 -18.73
N ARG A 2 -26.23 -10.05 -18.34
CA ARG A 2 -26.23 -8.80 -19.12
C ARG A 2 -24.89 -8.64 -19.82
N ILE A 3 -24.93 -8.22 -21.07
CA ILE A 3 -23.76 -7.97 -21.92
C ILE A 3 -23.76 -6.48 -22.27
N VAL A 4 -22.62 -5.81 -22.07
CA VAL A 4 -22.43 -4.41 -22.42
C VAL A 4 -21.33 -4.33 -23.48
N VAL A 5 -21.70 -3.81 -24.65
CA VAL A 5 -20.77 -3.56 -25.76
C VAL A 5 -20.35 -2.09 -25.68
N CYS A 6 -19.06 -1.84 -25.53
CA CYS A 6 -18.50 -0.49 -25.49
C CYS A 6 -17.68 -0.27 -26.77
N PRO A 7 -18.19 0.52 -27.74
CA PRO A 7 -17.42 0.87 -28.92
C PRO A 7 -16.19 1.70 -28.53
N VAL A 8 -15.07 1.50 -29.23
CA VAL A 8 -13.81 2.23 -29.03
C VAL A 8 -13.36 2.75 -30.39
N GLU A 9 -12.93 4.00 -30.46
CA GLU A 9 -12.41 4.57 -31.71
C GLU A 9 -11.11 3.87 -32.12
N ASN A 10 -11.03 3.45 -33.40
CA ASN A 10 -9.86 2.80 -33.99
C ASN A 10 -9.40 1.50 -33.29
N ALA A 11 -10.28 0.84 -32.55
CA ALA A 11 -9.98 -0.41 -31.87
C ALA A 11 -11.21 -1.34 -31.85
N GLU A 12 -10.98 -2.61 -31.54
CA GLU A 12 -12.06 -3.57 -31.35
C GLU A 12 -12.96 -3.16 -30.16
N PRO A 13 -14.29 -3.35 -30.27
CA PRO A 13 -15.22 -3.07 -29.19
C PRO A 13 -14.88 -3.87 -27.92
N LEU A 14 -14.97 -3.23 -26.76
CA LEU A 14 -14.80 -3.89 -25.48
C LEU A 14 -16.13 -4.53 -25.03
N LEU A 15 -16.04 -5.75 -24.51
CA LEU A 15 -17.19 -6.51 -24.04
C LEU A 15 -17.13 -6.71 -22.53
N TYR A 16 -18.20 -6.32 -21.83
CA TYR A 16 -18.34 -6.50 -20.40
C TYR A 16 -19.53 -7.39 -20.07
N PHE A 17 -19.39 -8.23 -19.04
CA PHE A 17 -20.40 -9.18 -18.62
C PHE A 17 -20.81 -8.92 -17.17
N SER A 18 -22.09 -9.12 -16.88
CA SER A 18 -22.62 -9.07 -15.51
C SER A 18 -23.63 -10.19 -15.29
N THR A 19 -23.55 -10.82 -14.13
CA THR A 19 -24.58 -11.77 -13.65
C THR A 19 -25.83 -11.03 -13.20
N ASP A 20 -25.67 -9.83 -12.65
CA ASP A 20 -26.75 -8.89 -12.31
C ASP A 20 -27.31 -8.26 -13.60
N THR A 21 -28.58 -8.55 -13.89
CA THR A 21 -29.29 -8.07 -15.08
C THR A 21 -29.80 -6.64 -14.95
N ASP A 22 -30.01 -6.17 -13.72
CA ASP A 22 -30.61 -4.86 -13.44
C ASP A 22 -29.54 -3.77 -13.30
N MET A 23 -28.27 -4.17 -13.13
CA MET A 23 -27.14 -3.24 -13.06
C MET A 23 -27.02 -2.35 -14.30
N ARG A 24 -26.97 -1.04 -14.08
CA ARG A 24 -26.76 -0.04 -15.13
C ARG A 24 -25.42 -0.27 -15.87
N PRO A 25 -25.38 -0.13 -17.21
CA PRO A 25 -24.18 -0.38 -18.01
C PRO A 25 -22.96 0.42 -17.57
N GLU A 26 -23.13 1.68 -17.19
CA GLU A 26 -22.05 2.58 -16.76
C GLU A 26 -21.39 2.07 -15.48
N LYS A 27 -22.18 1.44 -14.59
CA LYS A 27 -21.68 0.84 -13.36
C LYS A 27 -20.86 -0.43 -13.64
N ILE A 28 -21.32 -1.25 -14.59
CA ILE A 28 -20.57 -2.43 -15.05
C ILE A 28 -19.21 -2.00 -15.61
N ILE A 29 -19.19 -1.02 -16.51
CA ILE A 29 -17.96 -0.45 -17.08
C ILE A 29 -17.07 0.09 -15.96
N GLY A 30 -17.64 0.84 -15.01
CA GLY A 30 -16.93 1.38 -13.85
C GLY A 30 -16.22 0.30 -13.05
N PHE A 31 -16.90 -0.80 -12.71
CA PHE A 31 -16.28 -1.92 -11.99
C PHE A 31 -15.12 -2.54 -12.77
N TYR A 32 -15.30 -2.81 -14.06
CA TYR A 32 -14.23 -3.35 -14.90
C TYR A 32 -13.02 -2.41 -14.97
N ARG A 33 -13.24 -1.09 -15.02
CA ARG A 33 -12.15 -0.09 -14.99
C ARG A 33 -11.42 -0.07 -13.65
N THR A 34 -12.12 -0.30 -12.54
CA THR A 34 -11.49 -0.40 -11.21
C THR A 34 -10.80 -1.73 -10.94
N ARG A 35 -10.98 -2.76 -11.79
CA ARG A 35 -10.42 -4.09 -11.57
C ARG A 35 -8.90 -4.09 -11.40
N PHE A 36 -8.20 -3.19 -12.09
CA PHE A 36 -6.74 -3.08 -11.99
C PHE A 36 -6.28 -2.57 -10.61
N GLN A 37 -7.16 -2.02 -9.78
CA GLN A 37 -6.81 -1.57 -8.44
C GLN A 37 -6.28 -2.71 -7.54
N ILE A 38 -6.75 -3.93 -7.76
CA ILE A 38 -6.27 -5.13 -7.04
C ILE A 38 -4.77 -5.36 -7.27
N GLU A 39 -4.28 -5.10 -8.49
CA GLU A 39 -2.88 -5.28 -8.85
C GLU A 39 -1.95 -4.35 -8.07
N PHE A 40 -2.39 -3.12 -7.76
CA PHE A 40 -1.63 -2.21 -6.91
C PHE A 40 -1.51 -2.75 -5.49
N GLY A 41 -2.59 -3.32 -4.94
CA GLY A 41 -2.55 -3.97 -3.61
C GLY A 41 -1.57 -5.14 -3.57
N ILE A 42 -1.58 -6.00 -4.58
CA ILE A 42 -0.64 -7.14 -4.68
C ILE A 42 0.79 -6.64 -4.84
N ARG A 43 1.02 -5.63 -5.69
CA ARG A 43 2.36 -5.04 -5.90
C ARG A 43 2.92 -4.47 -4.60
N ASP A 44 2.13 -3.68 -3.88
CA ASP A 44 2.55 -3.08 -2.61
C ASP A 44 2.87 -4.17 -1.57
N ALA A 45 2.05 -5.22 -1.51
CA ALA A 45 2.28 -6.32 -0.57
C ALA A 45 3.60 -7.07 -0.86
N LYS A 46 3.90 -7.30 -2.14
CA LYS A 46 5.17 -7.89 -2.59
C LYS A 46 6.37 -7.02 -2.21
N GLN A 47 6.29 -5.72 -2.43
CA GLN A 47 7.43 -4.80 -2.26
C GLN A 47 7.66 -4.39 -0.80
N PHE A 48 6.59 -4.21 -0.04
CA PHE A 48 6.68 -3.51 1.26
C PHE A 48 6.35 -4.40 2.45
N THR A 49 5.48 -5.40 2.30
CA THR A 49 5.01 -6.24 3.43
C THR A 49 5.31 -7.73 3.27
N GLY A 50 6.22 -8.09 2.37
CA GLY A 50 6.86 -9.42 2.34
C GLY A 50 6.03 -10.55 1.75
N LEU A 51 5.07 -10.27 0.85
CA LEU A 51 4.18 -11.31 0.27
C LEU A 51 4.96 -12.46 -0.39
N GLN A 52 6.13 -12.18 -0.95
CA GLN A 52 7.01 -13.15 -1.62
C GLN A 52 8.29 -13.47 -0.84
N SER A 53 8.43 -12.97 0.38
CA SER A 53 9.64 -13.18 1.19
C SER A 53 9.68 -14.55 1.86
N GLN A 54 8.53 -15.22 2.01
CA GLN A 54 8.43 -16.51 2.67
C GLN A 54 8.91 -17.65 1.77
N GLN A 55 9.83 -18.48 2.27
CA GLN A 55 10.41 -19.64 1.55
C GLN A 55 10.10 -20.99 2.22
N THR A 56 9.14 -21.01 3.15
CA THR A 56 8.74 -22.25 3.83
C THR A 56 8.01 -23.20 2.87
N ARG A 57 8.18 -24.51 3.07
CA ARG A 57 7.49 -25.57 2.31
C ARG A 57 6.20 -26.04 2.99
N ASP A 58 5.93 -25.54 4.19
CA ASP A 58 4.72 -25.84 4.95
C ASP A 58 3.56 -24.96 4.45
N LYS A 59 2.47 -25.60 4.03
CA LYS A 59 1.30 -24.90 3.49
C LYS A 59 0.65 -23.96 4.50
N ALA A 60 0.47 -24.38 5.75
CA ALA A 60 -0.18 -23.56 6.77
C ALA A 60 0.65 -22.32 7.10
N ARG A 61 1.98 -22.45 7.10
CA ARG A 61 2.90 -21.31 7.29
C ARG A 61 2.90 -20.35 6.10
N LEU A 62 2.74 -20.85 4.88
CA LEU A 62 2.56 -20.01 3.69
C LEU A 62 1.23 -19.24 3.77
N ASP A 63 0.13 -19.93 4.05
CA ASP A 63 -1.20 -19.32 4.18
C ASP A 63 -1.20 -18.21 5.24
N PHE A 64 -0.59 -18.48 6.40
CA PHE A 64 -0.40 -17.47 7.45
C PHE A 64 0.42 -16.27 6.96
N ALA A 65 1.55 -16.50 6.29
CA ALA A 65 2.42 -15.43 5.82
C ALA A 65 1.75 -14.54 4.76
N PHE A 66 0.98 -15.11 3.85
CA PHE A 66 0.24 -14.35 2.85
C PHE A 66 -0.83 -13.46 3.49
N ASN A 67 -1.62 -14.03 4.41
CA ASN A 67 -2.63 -13.26 5.15
C ASN A 67 -2.01 -12.16 6.01
N LEU A 68 -0.89 -12.44 6.67
CA LEU A 68 -0.16 -11.46 7.44
C LEU A 68 0.36 -10.32 6.56
N SER A 69 0.88 -10.63 5.37
CA SER A 69 1.40 -9.62 4.44
C SER A 69 0.32 -8.63 4.00
N PHE A 70 -0.87 -9.11 3.63
CA PHE A 70 -2.00 -8.23 3.28
C PHE A 70 -2.56 -7.50 4.50
N THR A 71 -2.61 -8.15 5.66
CA THR A 71 -3.05 -7.50 6.91
C THR A 71 -2.13 -6.34 7.26
N ALA A 72 -0.81 -6.55 7.20
CA ALA A 72 0.18 -5.50 7.42
C ALA A 72 0.02 -4.36 6.42
N LEU A 73 -0.25 -4.66 5.14
CA LEU A 73 -0.48 -3.62 4.14
C LEU A 73 -1.71 -2.77 4.48
N ASN A 74 -2.81 -3.40 4.89
CA ASN A 74 -4.04 -2.71 5.27
C ASN A 74 -3.82 -1.81 6.49
N VAL A 75 -3.10 -2.31 7.51
CA VAL A 75 -2.72 -1.51 8.68
C VAL A 75 -1.86 -0.32 8.28
N CYS A 76 -0.83 -0.52 7.45
CA CYS A 76 0.00 0.57 6.95
C CYS A 76 -0.84 1.62 6.20
N LYS A 77 -1.73 1.19 5.30
CA LYS A 77 -2.60 2.11 4.54
C LYS A 77 -3.52 2.91 5.46
N GLU A 78 -4.05 2.29 6.51
CA GLU A 78 -4.91 2.98 7.47
C GLU A 78 -4.15 3.98 8.35
N VAL A 79 -2.94 3.63 8.79
CA VAL A 79 -2.06 4.56 9.54
C VAL A 79 -1.64 5.74 8.66
N ILE A 80 -1.20 5.46 7.42
CA ILE A 80 -0.87 6.51 6.44
C ILE A 80 -2.07 7.43 6.23
N ARG A 81 -3.26 6.88 5.99
CA ARG A 81 -4.48 7.66 5.77
C ARG A 81 -4.83 8.57 6.94
N LYS A 82 -4.56 8.16 8.19
CA LYS A 82 -4.89 8.93 9.40
C LYS A 82 -3.82 9.94 9.78
N ASP A 83 -2.56 9.51 9.82
CA ASP A 83 -1.49 10.22 10.50
C ASP A 83 -0.44 10.79 9.53
N TYR A 84 -0.37 10.25 8.31
CA TYR A 84 0.63 10.60 7.30
C TYR A 84 0.05 10.66 5.88
N PRO A 85 -1.02 11.42 5.62
CA PRO A 85 -1.80 11.33 4.38
C PRO A 85 -0.98 11.64 3.11
N ASP A 86 0.12 12.38 3.25
CA ASP A 86 1.01 12.76 2.15
C ASP A 86 2.10 11.71 1.84
N LEU A 87 2.19 10.64 2.63
CA LEU A 87 3.20 9.60 2.44
C LEU A 87 2.69 8.42 1.62
N SER A 88 3.52 7.96 0.68
CA SER A 88 3.35 6.65 0.06
C SER A 88 3.73 5.51 1.04
N VAL A 89 3.27 4.28 0.75
CA VAL A 89 3.68 3.08 1.49
C VAL A 89 5.21 2.90 1.52
N ALA A 90 5.89 3.26 0.43
CA ALA A 90 7.35 3.21 0.33
C ALA A 90 8.04 4.20 1.28
N GLN A 91 7.58 5.46 1.31
CA GLN A 91 8.09 6.49 2.21
C GLN A 91 7.79 6.16 3.67
N PHE A 92 6.58 5.68 3.95
CA PHE A 92 6.19 5.24 5.28
C PHE A 92 7.08 4.08 5.78
N LYS A 93 7.32 3.05 4.96
CA LYS A 93 8.25 1.97 5.29
C LYS A 93 9.65 2.49 5.63
N ARG A 94 10.16 3.46 4.84
CA ARG A 94 11.45 4.10 5.10
C ARG A 94 11.44 4.83 6.44
N LEU A 95 10.44 5.66 6.70
CA LEU A 95 10.28 6.40 7.96
C LEU A 95 10.29 5.45 9.17
N MET A 96 9.54 4.35 9.10
CA MET A 96 9.49 3.35 10.17
C MET A 96 10.85 2.70 10.40
N PHE A 97 11.55 2.31 9.32
CA PHE A 97 12.88 1.72 9.41
C PHE A 97 13.91 2.70 10.00
N GLU A 98 13.93 3.94 9.51
CA GLU A 98 14.85 4.99 9.99
C GLU A 98 14.59 5.32 11.47
N SER A 99 13.31 5.43 11.87
CA SER A 99 12.91 5.66 13.26
C SER A 99 13.33 4.51 14.17
N TYR A 100 13.16 3.26 13.71
CA TYR A 100 13.60 2.07 14.44
C TYR A 100 15.13 2.05 14.60
N LEU A 101 15.88 2.32 13.52
CA LEU A 101 17.33 2.35 13.54
C LEU A 101 17.86 3.42 14.49
N ALA A 102 17.31 4.65 14.41
CA ALA A 102 17.68 5.74 15.31
C ALA A 102 17.42 5.39 16.78
N SER A 103 16.24 4.84 17.07
CA SER A 103 15.87 4.41 18.42
C SER A 103 16.81 3.33 18.95
N THR A 104 17.17 2.36 18.11
CA THR A 104 18.09 1.26 18.44
C THR A 104 19.51 1.77 18.72
N ILE A 105 20.01 2.72 17.92
CA ILE A 105 21.33 3.34 18.14
C ILE A 105 21.35 4.09 19.47
N ILE A 106 20.32 4.91 19.73
CA ILE A 106 20.19 5.67 20.98
C ILE A 106 20.17 4.73 22.19
N SER A 107 19.34 3.69 22.15
CA SER A 107 19.18 2.75 23.26
C SER A 107 20.44 1.93 23.52
N THR A 108 21.14 1.52 22.45
CA THR A 108 22.32 0.66 22.56
C THR A 108 23.59 1.44 22.93
N CYS A 109 23.78 2.62 22.33
CA CYS A 109 24.99 3.43 22.53
C CYS A 109 24.89 4.39 23.73
N GLY A 110 23.75 4.42 24.44
CA GLY A 110 23.59 5.17 25.70
C GLY A 110 23.63 6.70 25.57
N LYS A 111 23.62 7.25 24.36
CA LYS A 111 23.54 8.70 24.15
C LYS A 111 22.09 9.12 24.09
N SER A 112 21.60 9.74 25.16
CA SER A 112 20.29 10.40 25.12
C SER A 112 20.29 11.48 24.03
N PRO A 113 19.27 11.51 23.17
CA PRO A 113 19.18 12.51 22.11
C PRO A 113 19.11 13.92 22.71
N HIS A 114 19.98 14.82 22.26
CA HIS A 114 20.00 16.19 22.75
C HIS A 114 18.81 16.97 22.16
N LEU A 115 17.74 17.13 22.94
CA LEU A 115 16.43 17.65 22.50
C LEU A 115 16.49 18.94 21.66
N LYS A 116 17.33 19.90 22.05
CA LYS A 116 17.49 21.17 21.31
C LYS A 116 18.05 20.98 19.89
N ILE A 117 18.92 20.00 19.70
CA ILE A 117 19.49 19.68 18.38
C ILE A 117 18.41 19.05 17.51
N ILE A 118 17.61 18.14 18.07
CA ILE A 118 16.49 17.50 17.36
C ILE A 118 15.44 18.52 16.93
N GLN A 119 15.02 19.42 17.83
CA GLN A 119 14.07 20.47 17.48
C GLN A 119 14.59 21.34 16.32
N LYS A 120 15.88 21.66 16.32
CA LYS A 120 16.53 22.42 15.25
C LYS A 120 16.58 21.65 13.93
N ILE A 121 16.83 20.34 13.96
CA ILE A 121 16.81 19.47 12.78
C ILE A 121 15.38 19.35 12.24
N ASN A 122 14.39 19.07 13.09
CA ASN A 122 12.98 18.94 12.69
C ASN A 122 12.46 20.23 12.04
N HIS A 123 12.81 21.39 12.59
CA HIS A 123 12.44 22.68 12.00
C HIS A 123 13.04 22.86 10.59
N ARG A 124 14.32 22.50 10.41
CA ARG A 124 14.98 22.51 9.09
C ARG A 124 14.33 21.53 8.10
N LEU A 125 14.00 20.32 8.55
CA LEU A 125 13.36 19.32 7.69
C LEU A 125 11.95 19.77 7.26
N ALA A 126 11.18 20.39 8.15
CA ALA A 126 9.88 20.97 7.82
C ALA A 126 9.99 22.12 6.80
N GLN A 127 11.05 22.93 6.86
CA GLN A 127 11.33 23.99 5.88
C GLN A 127 11.76 23.47 4.51
N LEU A 128 12.43 22.31 4.46
CA LEU A 128 12.87 21.68 3.21
C LEU A 128 11.76 20.86 2.53
N ALA A 129 10.72 20.50 3.27
CA ALA A 129 9.57 19.75 2.78
C ALA A 129 8.39 20.62 2.34
N ALA A 130 8.48 21.95 2.50
CA ALA A 130 7.55 22.95 2.00
C ALA A 130 8.04 23.53 0.66
#